data_AF-A0A6G0SZ58-F1
#
_entry.id   AF-A0A6G0SZ58-F1
#
_cell.length_a   1.000
_cell.length_b   1.000
_cell.length_c   1.000
_cell.angle_alpha   90.00
_cell.angle_beta   90.00
_cell.angle_gamma   90.00
#
_symmetry.space_group_name_H-M   'P 1'
#
loop_
_entity.id
_entity.type
_entity.pdbx_description
1 polymer ?
#
loop_
_entity_poly.entity_id
_entity_poly.type
_entity_poly.pdbx_seq_one_letter_code
_entity_poly.pdbx_strand_id
1 'polypeptide(L)'
;MKSSRIRWTGHIWRSEGLLGSITKWKPNTKRPRGRPRQRWAGRVKDDLKLIGMENTEEYALEEEEEEEEEENIKTNFMIMDNNEGGIKFVNCIGSDINIWKKGPYDENFECETCLLFDEPEYHLNDPEDINTSWKFFDHITKRYLLANGKKIFHYQKHECPPIIVKINTPLYTLQELCTYTISRRLLANNIRDTEINELELPEQLKIDIKSCVENLEEQHKADGDDFCQDWTVYHEEEYQCF
;
A
#
# COMPACT_ATOMS: atom_id res chain seq x y z
N MET A 1 2.84 -10.44 -39.79
CA MET A 1 1.45 -10.94 -39.58
C MET A 1 1.37 -12.24 -38.77
N LYS A 2 2.13 -13.32 -39.08
CA LYS A 2 2.12 -14.57 -38.31
C LYS A 2 2.67 -14.42 -36.88
N SER A 3 3.88 -13.86 -36.74
CA SER A 3 4.55 -13.63 -35.44
C SER A 3 3.69 -12.78 -34.46
N SER A 4 3.06 -11.71 -34.95
CA SER A 4 2.18 -10.86 -34.12
C SER A 4 0.95 -11.62 -33.62
N ARG A 5 0.39 -12.54 -34.40
CA ARG A 5 -0.80 -13.31 -34.02
C ARG A 5 -0.49 -14.33 -32.92
N ILE A 6 0.63 -15.03 -33.05
CA ILE A 6 1.11 -16.01 -32.06
C ILE A 6 1.47 -15.30 -30.75
N ARG A 7 2.16 -14.15 -30.81
CA ARG A 7 2.48 -13.34 -29.62
C ARG A 7 1.26 -12.94 -28.81
N TRP A 8 0.16 -12.58 -29.48
CA TRP A 8 -1.11 -12.22 -28.81
C TRP A 8 -1.89 -13.44 -28.27
N THR A 9 -1.55 -14.65 -28.72
CA THR A 9 -2.31 -15.85 -28.37
C THR A 9 -2.14 -16.22 -26.90
N GLY A 10 -0.91 -16.18 -26.38
CA GLY A 10 -0.65 -16.45 -24.96
C GLY A 10 -1.38 -15.49 -24.03
N HIS A 11 -1.40 -14.19 -24.35
CA HIS A 11 -2.15 -13.19 -23.57
C HIS A 11 -3.66 -13.40 -23.57
N ILE A 12 -4.23 -13.90 -24.69
CA ILE A 12 -5.66 -14.13 -24.80
C ILE A 12 -6.08 -15.41 -24.06
N TRP A 13 -5.25 -16.46 -24.10
CA TRP A 13 -5.52 -17.69 -23.37
C TRP A 13 -5.48 -17.50 -21.86
N ARG A 14 -4.51 -16.70 -21.38
CA ARG A 14 -4.39 -16.27 -19.98
C ARG A 14 -5.34 -15.15 -19.54
N SER A 15 -6.21 -14.68 -20.44
CA SER A 15 -7.12 -13.58 -20.11
C SER A 15 -8.43 -14.11 -19.51
N GLU A 16 -8.57 -13.92 -18.21
CA GLU A 16 -9.83 -14.05 -17.48
C GLU A 16 -10.88 -13.01 -17.99
N GLY A 17 -12.17 -13.34 -17.90
CA GLY A 17 -13.28 -12.40 -18.16
C GLY A 17 -13.70 -12.22 -19.63
N LEU A 18 -13.99 -10.97 -20.03
CA LEU A 18 -14.67 -10.63 -21.31
C LEU A 18 -13.85 -11.06 -22.54
N LEU A 19 -12.52 -10.97 -22.47
CA LEU A 19 -11.64 -11.21 -23.61
C LEU A 19 -11.51 -12.73 -23.91
N GLY A 20 -11.32 -13.56 -22.88
CA GLY A 20 -11.38 -15.01 -23.00
C GLY A 20 -12.76 -15.52 -23.42
N SER A 21 -13.84 -14.95 -22.87
CA SER A 21 -15.20 -15.38 -23.21
C SER A 21 -15.61 -15.04 -24.65
N ILE A 22 -15.24 -13.86 -25.19
CA ILE A 22 -15.51 -13.48 -26.60
C ILE A 22 -14.81 -14.42 -27.59
N THR A 23 -13.61 -14.89 -27.28
CA THR A 23 -12.84 -15.76 -28.17
C THR A 23 -13.35 -17.21 -28.15
N LYS A 24 -13.85 -17.68 -26.99
CA LYS A 24 -14.53 -18.98 -26.82
C LYS A 24 -15.97 -18.97 -27.37
N TRP A 25 -16.60 -17.80 -27.49
CA TRP A 25 -18.01 -17.67 -27.90
C TRP A 25 -18.31 -18.18 -29.33
N LYS A 26 -19.37 -18.97 -29.45
CA LYS A 26 -19.86 -19.53 -30.72
C LYS A 26 -21.24 -18.97 -31.05
N PRO A 27 -21.37 -18.00 -31.98
CA PRO A 27 -22.67 -17.52 -32.40
C PRO A 27 -23.46 -18.64 -33.09
N ASN A 28 -24.71 -18.83 -32.67
CA ASN A 28 -25.60 -19.89 -33.14
C ASN A 28 -26.44 -19.49 -34.38
N THR A 29 -26.06 -18.39 -35.05
CA THR A 29 -26.83 -17.80 -36.15
C THR A 29 -26.20 -18.06 -37.53
N LYS A 30 -27.03 -17.96 -38.57
CA LYS A 30 -26.57 -18.09 -39.97
C LYS A 30 -25.49 -17.05 -40.26
N ARG A 31 -24.39 -17.52 -40.86
CA ARG A 31 -23.20 -16.74 -41.16
C ARG A 31 -23.53 -15.57 -42.12
N PRO A 32 -23.21 -14.32 -41.78
CA PRO A 32 -23.38 -13.20 -42.71
C PRO A 32 -22.45 -13.35 -43.93
N ARG A 33 -22.97 -13.01 -45.12
CA ARG A 33 -22.19 -13.00 -46.36
C ARG A 33 -21.05 -11.97 -46.23
N GLY A 34 -19.83 -12.38 -46.54
CA GLY A 34 -18.61 -11.55 -46.46
C GLY A 34 -17.70 -11.83 -45.25
N ARG A 35 -18.16 -12.53 -44.20
CA ARG A 35 -17.28 -12.88 -43.08
C ARG A 35 -16.21 -13.90 -43.51
N PRO A 36 -14.90 -13.70 -43.23
CA PRO A 36 -13.81 -14.63 -43.61
C PRO A 36 -14.01 -16.05 -43.08
N ARG A 37 -13.94 -17.07 -43.96
CA ARG A 37 -14.29 -18.48 -43.67
C ARG A 37 -13.67 -19.00 -42.37
N GLN A 38 -12.38 -18.75 -42.17
CA GLN A 38 -11.63 -19.16 -40.99
C GLN A 38 -11.74 -18.15 -39.85
N ARG A 39 -11.97 -18.66 -38.63
CA ARG A 39 -11.93 -17.86 -37.39
C ARG A 39 -10.49 -17.56 -37.00
N TRP A 40 -10.28 -16.52 -36.20
CA TRP A 40 -8.97 -16.17 -35.67
C TRP A 40 -8.32 -17.36 -34.93
N ALA A 41 -9.04 -17.99 -33.99
CA ALA A 41 -8.56 -19.18 -33.27
C ALA A 41 -8.21 -20.35 -34.20
N GLY A 42 -8.97 -20.54 -35.29
CA GLY A 42 -8.66 -21.55 -36.30
C GLY A 42 -7.35 -21.25 -37.02
N ARG A 43 -7.10 -19.98 -37.36
CA ARG A 43 -5.83 -19.57 -37.98
C ARG A 43 -4.64 -19.63 -37.02
N VAL A 44 -4.86 -19.38 -35.72
CA VAL A 44 -3.84 -19.57 -34.68
C VAL A 44 -3.44 -21.03 -34.59
N LYS A 45 -4.41 -21.96 -34.57
CA LYS A 45 -4.13 -23.41 -34.57
C LYS A 45 -3.35 -23.84 -35.81
N ASP A 46 -3.71 -23.34 -36.99
CA ASP A 46 -2.96 -23.62 -38.23
C ASP A 46 -1.52 -23.04 -38.18
N ASP A 47 -1.35 -21.84 -37.64
CA ASP A 47 -0.03 -21.18 -37.51
C ASP A 47 0.88 -21.92 -36.50
N LEU A 48 0.32 -22.44 -35.39
CA LEU A 48 1.07 -23.20 -34.37
C LEU A 48 1.46 -24.61 -34.85
N LYS A 49 0.56 -25.29 -35.57
CA LYS A 49 0.87 -26.57 -36.24
C LYS A 49 2.03 -26.45 -37.22
N LEU A 50 2.09 -25.34 -37.96
CA LEU A 50 3.17 -25.06 -38.90
C LEU A 50 4.55 -24.94 -38.22
N ILE A 51 4.58 -24.61 -36.92
CA ILE A 51 5.80 -24.43 -36.11
C ILE A 51 6.08 -25.68 -35.24
N GLY A 52 5.26 -26.74 -35.35
CA GLY A 52 5.43 -27.98 -34.60
C GLY A 52 4.97 -27.89 -33.13
N MET A 53 4.22 -26.85 -32.78
CA MET A 53 3.70 -26.60 -31.44
C MET A 53 2.22 -26.99 -31.38
N GLU A 54 1.93 -28.29 -31.28
CA GLU A 54 0.57 -28.77 -31.02
C GLU A 54 0.29 -28.72 -29.50
N ASN A 55 -0.96 -28.51 -29.10
CA ASN A 55 -1.43 -28.50 -27.69
C ASN A 55 -0.93 -27.35 -26.78
N THR A 56 -0.36 -26.26 -27.31
CA THR A 56 0.06 -25.08 -26.51
C THR A 56 -1.05 -24.39 -25.71
N GLU A 57 -2.32 -24.61 -26.06
CA GLU A 57 -3.46 -24.11 -25.29
C GLU A 57 -3.63 -24.93 -23.99
N GLU A 58 -3.32 -26.22 -24.01
CA GLU A 58 -3.35 -27.10 -22.83
C GLU A 58 -2.17 -26.77 -21.91
N TYR A 59 -0.95 -26.69 -22.45
CA TYR A 59 0.24 -26.30 -21.67
C TYR A 59 0.11 -24.93 -20.98
N ALA A 60 -0.52 -23.94 -21.64
CA ALA A 60 -0.69 -22.61 -21.06
C ALA A 60 -1.76 -22.56 -19.95
N LEU A 61 -2.72 -23.49 -19.98
CA LEU A 61 -3.73 -23.63 -18.93
C LEU A 61 -3.21 -24.50 -17.79
N GLU A 62 -2.41 -25.52 -18.10
CA GLU A 62 -1.68 -26.34 -17.11
C GLU A 62 -0.68 -25.48 -16.32
N GLU A 63 0.08 -24.59 -16.97
CA GLU A 63 0.94 -23.62 -16.26
C GLU A 63 0.13 -22.68 -15.34
N GLU A 64 -1.05 -22.21 -15.76
CA GLU A 64 -1.93 -21.40 -14.90
C GLU A 64 -2.54 -22.22 -13.75
N GLU A 65 -2.96 -23.47 -14.01
CA GLU A 65 -3.46 -24.36 -12.96
C GLU A 65 -2.36 -24.72 -11.94
N GLU A 66 -1.13 -24.94 -12.39
CA GLU A 66 0.03 -25.16 -11.51
C GLU A 66 0.39 -23.89 -10.72
N GLU A 67 0.35 -22.70 -11.34
CA GLU A 67 0.56 -21.42 -10.65
C GLU A 67 -0.57 -21.13 -9.63
N GLU A 68 -1.83 -21.39 -9.97
CA GLU A 68 -2.97 -21.27 -9.05
C GLU A 68 -2.89 -22.32 -7.92
N GLU A 69 -2.46 -23.55 -8.20
CA GLU A 69 -2.30 -24.59 -7.19
C GLU A 69 -1.13 -24.26 -6.25
N GLU A 70 -0.02 -23.73 -6.76
CA GLU A 70 1.06 -23.20 -5.94
C GLU A 70 0.63 -21.99 -5.10
N GLU A 71 -0.13 -21.04 -5.65
CA GLU A 71 -0.69 -19.92 -4.90
C GLU A 71 -1.69 -20.39 -3.84
N ASN A 72 -2.52 -21.39 -4.15
CA ASN A 72 -3.46 -22.02 -3.22
C ASN A 72 -2.73 -22.81 -2.12
N ILE A 73 -1.63 -23.48 -2.42
CA ILE A 73 -0.78 -24.15 -1.43
C ILE A 73 -0.07 -23.12 -0.56
N LYS A 74 0.49 -22.04 -1.14
CA LYS A 74 1.11 -20.93 -0.40
C LYS A 74 0.10 -20.23 0.49
N THR A 75 -1.11 -19.95 0.01
CA THR A 75 -2.18 -19.37 0.82
C THR A 75 -2.68 -20.34 1.87
N ASN A 76 -2.89 -21.63 1.58
CA ASN A 76 -3.29 -22.61 2.59
C ASN A 76 -2.21 -22.83 3.65
N PHE A 77 -0.93 -22.87 3.27
CA PHE A 77 0.20 -22.93 4.20
C PHE A 77 0.27 -21.67 5.06
N MET A 78 0.12 -20.48 4.46
CA MET A 78 -0.05 -19.21 5.19
C MET A 78 -1.28 -19.24 6.11
N ILE A 79 -2.42 -19.80 5.70
CA ILE A 79 -3.63 -19.91 6.53
C ILE A 79 -3.39 -20.84 7.73
N MET A 80 -2.58 -21.90 7.57
CA MET A 80 -2.22 -22.81 8.66
C MET A 80 -1.25 -22.16 9.66
N ASP A 81 -0.30 -21.35 9.21
CA ASP A 81 0.60 -20.56 10.08
C ASP A 81 -0.10 -19.33 10.71
N ASN A 82 -1.11 -18.75 10.05
CA ASN A 82 -1.89 -17.60 10.54
C ASN A 82 -2.96 -17.96 11.59
N ASN A 83 -3.00 -19.20 12.09
CA ASN A 83 -3.88 -19.59 13.20
C ASN A 83 -3.27 -19.32 14.58
N GLU A 84 -2.06 -18.78 14.65
CA GLU A 84 -1.50 -18.21 15.87
C GLU A 84 -2.16 -16.84 16.12
N GLY A 85 -2.63 -16.60 17.35
CA GLY A 85 -3.21 -15.30 17.73
C GLY A 85 -2.21 -14.16 17.50
N GLY A 86 -2.69 -12.93 17.33
CA GLY A 86 -1.79 -11.80 17.08
C GLY A 86 -2.47 -10.59 16.46
N ILE A 87 -1.65 -9.66 15.97
CA ILE A 87 -2.08 -8.44 15.28
C ILE A 87 -1.43 -8.41 13.90
N LYS A 88 -2.23 -8.11 12.87
CA LYS A 88 -1.77 -7.81 11.52
C LYS A 88 -2.02 -6.34 11.22
N PHE A 89 -0.98 -5.51 11.22
CA PHE A 89 -1.05 -4.15 10.72
C PHE A 89 -1.00 -4.16 9.19
N VAL A 90 -1.92 -3.44 8.55
CA VAL A 90 -2.01 -3.33 7.09
C VAL A 90 -1.88 -1.87 6.69
N ASN A 91 -0.84 -1.55 5.93
CA ASN A 91 -0.61 -0.25 5.31
C ASN A 91 -1.63 -0.06 4.18
N CYS A 92 -2.48 0.95 4.30
CA CYS A 92 -3.45 1.32 3.27
C CYS A 92 -3.16 2.72 2.69
N ILE A 93 -1.94 3.23 2.85
CA ILE A 93 -1.51 4.54 2.33
C ILE A 93 -0.36 4.39 1.33
N GLY A 94 -0.07 5.44 0.58
CA GLY A 94 1.01 5.46 -0.43
C GLY A 94 2.38 5.89 0.13
N SER A 95 2.65 5.62 1.41
CA SER A 95 3.88 6.01 2.11
C SER A 95 4.19 4.98 3.20
N ASP A 96 5.45 4.96 3.64
CA ASP A 96 5.85 4.19 4.82
C ASP A 96 5.18 4.76 6.08
N ILE A 97 5.02 3.91 7.09
CA ILE A 97 4.35 4.22 8.35
C ILE A 97 5.31 3.98 9.52
N ASN A 98 5.59 5.02 10.30
CA ASN A 98 6.23 4.87 11.60
C ASN A 98 5.25 4.30 12.62
N ILE A 99 5.62 3.20 13.26
CA ILE A 99 4.84 2.54 14.30
C ILE A 99 5.44 2.90 15.67
N TRP A 100 4.63 3.52 16.50
CA TRP A 100 5.00 3.93 17.86
C TRP A 100 4.25 3.06 18.86
N LYS A 101 4.98 2.42 19.76
CA LYS A 101 4.44 1.50 20.76
C LYS A 101 4.55 2.09 22.15
N LYS A 102 3.58 1.74 22.98
CA LYS A 102 3.58 1.99 24.42
C LYS A 102 3.06 0.74 25.12
N GLY A 103 3.93 0.07 25.86
CA GLY A 103 3.56 -1.05 26.73
C GLY A 103 2.66 -0.61 27.89
N PRO A 104 2.11 -1.57 28.65
CA PRO A 104 1.16 -1.30 29.73
C PRO A 104 1.78 -0.54 30.91
N TYR A 105 3.09 -0.64 31.10
CA TYR A 105 3.84 -0.02 32.19
C TYR A 105 4.72 1.16 31.74
N ASP A 106 4.79 1.40 30.42
CA ASP A 106 5.61 2.47 29.89
C ASP A 106 4.96 3.83 30.15
N GLU A 107 5.78 4.85 30.39
CA GLU A 107 5.28 6.21 30.57
C GLU A 107 4.94 6.84 29.22
N ASN A 108 5.79 6.61 28.21
CA ASN A 108 5.75 7.29 26.91
C ASN A 108 5.62 6.30 25.76
N PHE A 109 5.29 6.83 24.58
CA PHE A 109 5.38 6.05 23.34
C PHE A 109 6.80 6.16 22.79
N GLU A 110 7.31 5.06 22.24
CA GLU A 110 8.61 5.00 21.57
C GLU A 110 8.44 4.50 20.14
N CYS A 111 9.28 4.96 19.23
CA CYS A 111 9.30 4.48 17.85
C CYS A 111 9.82 3.03 17.85
N GLU A 112 8.99 2.07 17.42
CA GLU A 112 9.31 0.64 17.43
C GLU A 112 9.90 0.22 16.09
N THR A 113 9.22 0.55 14.99
CA THR A 113 9.60 0.12 13.63
C THR A 113 8.93 0.98 12.55
N CYS A 114 9.29 0.74 11.29
CA CYS A 114 8.66 1.34 10.12
C CYS A 114 8.00 0.23 9.28
N LEU A 115 6.72 0.40 8.95
CA LEU A 115 5.96 -0.45 8.04
C LEU A 115 6.03 0.15 6.63
N LEU A 116 6.74 -0.55 5.75
CA LEU A 116 7.02 -0.05 4.40
C LEU A 116 5.77 -0.08 3.50
N PHE A 117 5.79 0.75 2.46
CA PHE A 117 4.74 0.77 1.44
C PHE A 117 4.79 -0.46 0.51
N ASP A 118 5.97 -0.93 0.17
CA ASP A 118 6.20 -2.10 -0.69
C ASP A 118 6.03 -3.44 0.05
N GLU A 119 6.14 -3.42 1.38
CA GLU A 119 5.79 -4.53 2.27
C GLU A 119 4.59 -4.13 3.16
N PRO A 120 3.35 -4.08 2.62
CA PRO A 120 2.24 -3.39 3.26
C PRO A 120 1.62 -4.14 4.46
N GLU A 121 2.23 -5.23 4.92
CA GLU A 121 1.71 -6.06 6.00
C GLU A 121 2.79 -6.32 7.05
N TYR A 122 2.46 -6.05 8.32
CA TYR A 122 3.32 -6.35 9.46
C TYR A 122 2.58 -7.20 10.47
N HIS A 123 3.18 -8.34 10.80
CA HIS A 123 2.59 -9.35 11.66
C HIS A 123 3.29 -9.34 13.03
N LEU A 124 2.49 -9.19 14.09
CA LEU A 124 2.90 -9.33 15.48
C LEU A 124 2.25 -10.59 16.05
N ASN A 125 3.06 -11.62 16.27
CA ASN A 125 2.60 -12.86 16.87
C ASN A 125 2.40 -12.62 18.38
N ASP A 126 1.19 -12.91 18.86
CA ASP A 126 0.71 -12.78 20.25
C ASP A 126 1.52 -11.80 21.14
N PRO A 127 1.22 -10.47 21.10
CA PRO A 127 1.91 -9.50 21.92
C PRO A 127 1.81 -9.89 23.41
N GLU A 128 2.96 -10.12 24.06
CA GLU A 128 3.05 -10.61 25.44
C GLU A 128 2.25 -9.76 26.44
N ASP A 129 2.14 -8.46 26.14
CA ASP A 129 1.56 -7.46 27.01
C ASP A 129 0.16 -6.98 26.54
N ILE A 130 -0.86 -7.46 27.26
CA ILE A 130 -2.23 -6.94 27.18
C ILE A 130 -2.22 -5.45 27.54
N ASN A 131 -3.01 -4.64 26.84
CA ASN A 131 -3.06 -3.17 26.95
C ASN A 131 -1.88 -2.42 26.32
N THR A 132 -0.99 -3.11 25.60
CA THR A 132 -0.08 -2.44 24.68
C THR A 132 -0.87 -1.57 23.71
N SER A 133 -0.36 -0.37 23.45
CA SER A 133 -0.99 0.65 22.64
C SER A 133 -0.07 1.08 21.49
N TRP A 134 -0.65 1.35 20.33
CA TRP A 134 0.09 1.82 19.16
C TRP A 134 -0.49 3.11 18.60
N LYS A 135 0.43 3.97 18.14
CA LYS A 135 0.18 5.14 17.29
C LYS A 135 0.88 4.94 15.96
N PHE A 136 0.34 5.55 14.93
CA PHE A 136 0.82 5.41 13.56
C PHE A 136 1.01 6.80 12.97
N PHE A 137 2.15 7.02 12.33
CA PHE A 137 2.47 8.28 11.68
C PHE A 137 2.96 8.02 10.27
N ASP A 138 2.56 8.85 9.33
CA ASP A 138 3.12 8.86 7.98
C ASP A 138 4.62 9.20 8.07
N HIS A 139 5.48 8.36 7.50
CA HIS A 139 6.94 8.52 7.61
C HIS A 139 7.44 9.85 7.05
N ILE A 140 6.84 10.35 5.97
CA ILE A 140 7.31 11.56 5.27
C ILE A 140 6.75 12.82 5.92
N THR A 141 5.45 12.83 6.22
CA THR A 141 4.72 14.01 6.68
C THR A 141 4.57 14.08 8.19
N LYS A 142 4.88 12.98 8.89
CA LYS A 142 4.79 12.83 10.34
C LYS A 142 3.38 13.09 10.89
N ARG A 143 2.37 13.05 10.02
CA ARG A 143 0.96 13.24 10.38
C ARG A 143 0.39 11.96 10.97
N TYR A 144 -0.50 12.09 11.95
CA TYR A 144 -1.14 10.93 12.57
C TYR A 144 -2.01 10.17 11.57
N LEU A 145 -2.01 8.84 11.66
CA LEU A 145 -2.85 7.95 10.87
C LEU A 145 -3.92 7.29 11.77
N LEU A 146 -4.89 6.63 11.15
CA LEU A 146 -5.97 5.94 11.87
C LEU A 146 -5.86 4.42 11.70
N ALA A 147 -5.73 3.73 12.82
CA ALA A 147 -5.87 2.28 12.90
C ALA A 147 -7.32 1.91 13.15
N ASN A 148 -7.98 1.29 12.17
CA ASN A 148 -9.42 0.96 12.21
C ASN A 148 -10.28 2.17 12.63
N GLY A 149 -9.92 3.38 12.17
CA GLY A 149 -10.64 4.62 12.48
C GLY A 149 -10.25 5.30 13.80
N LYS A 150 -9.26 4.79 14.55
CA LYS A 150 -8.81 5.37 15.83
C LYS A 150 -7.37 5.86 15.75
N LYS A 151 -7.06 6.99 16.42
CA LYS A 151 -5.70 7.54 16.52
C LYS A 151 -4.77 6.67 17.37
N ILE A 152 -5.32 5.93 18.34
CA ILE A 152 -4.60 4.99 19.19
C ILE A 152 -5.30 3.64 19.09
N PHE A 153 -4.55 2.61 18.73
CA PHE A 153 -5.00 1.23 18.78
C PHE A 153 -4.57 0.62 20.11
N HIS A 154 -5.49 -0.01 20.82
CA HIS A 154 -5.21 -0.70 22.07
C HIS A 154 -5.42 -2.19 21.85
N TYR A 155 -4.38 -3.00 22.12
CA TYR A 155 -4.53 -4.43 22.10
C TYR A 155 -5.22 -4.91 23.37
N GLN A 156 -6.34 -5.58 23.18
CA GLN A 156 -6.99 -6.37 24.20
C GLN A 156 -6.79 -7.82 23.81
N LYS A 157 -6.36 -8.65 24.78
CA LYS A 157 -6.04 -10.06 24.58
C LYS A 157 -7.07 -10.73 23.68
N HIS A 158 -6.60 -11.34 22.60
CA HIS A 158 -7.48 -11.91 21.59
C HIS A 158 -7.09 -13.34 21.23
N GLU A 159 -8.09 -14.14 20.88
CA GLU A 159 -7.95 -15.50 20.38
C GLU A 159 -8.17 -15.51 18.86
N CYS A 160 -7.55 -16.47 18.18
CA CYS A 160 -7.52 -16.66 16.73
C CYS A 160 -8.89 -16.49 16.03
N PRO A 161 -8.97 -15.81 14.86
CA PRO A 161 -7.88 -15.35 13.98
C PRO A 161 -7.18 -14.04 14.43
N PRO A 162 -6.01 -13.68 13.84
CA PRO A 162 -5.31 -12.44 14.19
C PRO A 162 -6.14 -11.19 13.92
N ILE A 163 -6.01 -10.18 14.78
CA ILE A 163 -6.70 -8.90 14.62
C ILE A 163 -6.10 -8.15 13.43
N ILE A 164 -6.91 -7.93 12.40
CA ILE A 164 -6.52 -7.10 11.27
C ILE A 164 -6.75 -5.62 11.60
N VAL A 165 -5.69 -4.82 11.52
CA VAL A 165 -5.69 -3.39 11.80
C VAL A 165 -5.29 -2.64 10.54
N LYS A 166 -6.28 -2.05 9.87
CA LYS A 166 -6.06 -1.25 8.67
C LYS A 166 -5.70 0.17 9.03
N ILE A 167 -4.53 0.63 8.55
CA ILE A 167 -4.00 1.96 8.83
C ILE A 167 -4.24 2.86 7.62
N ASN A 168 -5.02 3.93 7.82
CA ASN A 168 -5.44 4.82 6.75
C ASN A 168 -5.17 6.28 7.08
N THR A 169 -5.05 7.10 6.05
CA THR A 169 -5.04 8.57 6.19
C THR A 169 -6.44 9.05 6.62
N PRO A 170 -6.56 9.81 7.72
CA PRO A 170 -7.82 10.45 8.09
C PRO A 170 -8.21 11.55 7.10
N LEU A 171 -9.47 11.97 7.16
CA LEU A 171 -9.88 13.26 6.62
C LEU A 171 -9.47 14.35 7.62
N TYR A 172 -8.30 14.95 7.40
CA TYR A 172 -7.86 16.09 8.19
C TYR A 172 -8.74 17.31 7.91
N THR A 173 -8.98 18.10 8.95
CA THR A 173 -9.53 19.45 8.78
C THR A 173 -8.51 20.34 8.07
N LEU A 174 -8.99 21.38 7.40
CA LEU A 174 -8.10 22.39 6.79
C LEU A 174 -7.16 23.01 7.83
N GLN A 175 -7.65 23.24 9.06
CA GLN A 175 -6.85 23.74 10.16
C GLN A 175 -5.70 22.78 10.51
N GLU A 176 -5.98 21.47 10.68
CA GLU A 176 -4.92 20.49 10.94
C GLU A 176 -3.87 20.46 9.83
N LEU A 177 -4.29 20.47 8.56
CA LEU A 177 -3.36 20.49 7.42
C LEU A 177 -2.48 21.74 7.43
N CYS A 178 -3.08 22.92 7.62
CA CYS A 178 -2.34 24.18 7.68
C CYS A 178 -1.36 24.19 8.87
N THR A 179 -1.79 23.73 10.05
CA THR A 179 -0.92 23.64 11.23
C THR A 179 0.28 22.75 10.95
N TYR A 180 0.08 21.53 10.42
CA TYR A 180 1.18 20.64 10.07
C TYR A 180 2.13 21.24 9.03
N THR A 181 1.60 21.84 7.96
CA THR A 181 2.43 22.45 6.91
C THR A 181 3.25 23.61 7.45
N ILE A 182 2.65 24.49 8.28
CA ILE A 182 3.35 25.62 8.88
C ILE A 182 4.40 25.12 9.86
N SER A 183 4.03 24.25 10.81
CA SER A 183 4.95 23.73 11.83
C SER A 183 6.15 23.01 11.21
N ARG A 184 5.93 22.20 10.17
CA ARG A 184 7.03 21.55 9.44
C ARG A 184 7.99 22.56 8.83
N ARG A 185 7.47 23.62 8.19
CA ARG A 185 8.30 24.68 7.60
C ARG A 185 9.10 25.42 8.65
N LEU A 186 8.48 25.74 9.79
CA LEU A 186 9.16 26.40 10.89
C LEU A 186 10.30 25.52 11.43
N LEU A 187 10.04 24.23 11.63
CA LEU A 187 11.04 23.26 12.09
C LEU A 187 12.20 23.11 11.09
N ALA A 188 11.90 22.95 9.79
CA ALA A 188 12.91 22.83 8.74
C ALA A 188 13.81 24.08 8.61
N ASN A 189 13.29 25.26 8.96
CA ASN A 189 14.03 26.52 8.96
C ASN A 189 14.61 26.89 10.34
N ASN A 190 14.51 26.00 11.33
CA ASN A 190 14.98 26.21 12.71
C ASN A 190 14.45 27.50 13.36
N ILE A 191 13.18 27.83 13.07
CA ILE A 191 12.51 29.03 13.60
C ILE A 191 12.06 28.75 15.04
N ARG A 192 12.41 29.66 15.96
CA ARG A 192 12.16 29.48 17.40
C ARG A 192 10.79 29.99 17.82
N ASP A 193 10.33 29.53 18.97
CA ASP A 193 9.09 29.94 19.63
C ASP A 193 8.85 31.46 19.72
N THR A 194 9.94 32.22 19.91
CA THR A 194 9.89 33.69 19.99
C THR A 194 9.42 34.31 18.68
N GLU A 195 9.81 33.74 17.55
CA GLU A 195 9.47 34.22 16.21
C GLU A 195 8.03 33.85 15.85
N ILE A 196 7.52 32.72 16.34
CA ILE A 196 6.11 32.32 16.19
C ILE A 196 5.17 33.31 16.90
N ASN A 197 5.58 33.85 18.04
CA ASN A 197 4.77 34.84 18.78
C ASN A 197 4.54 36.13 17.98
N GLU A 198 5.49 36.50 17.12
CA GLU A 198 5.44 37.71 16.30
C GLU A 198 4.51 37.57 15.09
N LEU A 199 4.07 36.36 14.76
CA LEU A 199 3.11 36.14 13.68
C LEU A 199 1.75 36.78 14.00
N GLU A 200 1.14 37.44 13.02
CA GLU A 200 -0.22 38.01 13.12
C GLU A 200 -1.31 36.93 12.98
N LEU A 201 -1.24 35.90 13.83
CA LEU A 201 -2.15 34.76 13.86
C LEU A 201 -2.99 34.74 15.16
N PRO A 202 -4.17 34.08 15.16
CA PRO A 202 -4.91 33.83 16.38
C PRO A 202 -4.08 33.09 17.43
N GLU A 203 -4.17 33.49 18.70
CA GLU A 203 -3.36 32.92 19.80
C GLU A 203 -3.52 31.41 19.95
N GLN A 204 -4.74 30.89 19.79
CA GLN A 204 -4.96 29.43 19.83
C GLN A 204 -4.18 28.72 18.72
N LEU A 205 -4.15 29.27 17.50
CA LEU A 205 -3.42 28.69 16.39
C LEU A 205 -1.91 28.72 16.63
N LYS A 206 -1.38 29.77 17.28
CA LYS A 206 0.03 29.84 17.68
C LYS A 206 0.38 28.72 18.67
N ILE A 207 -0.48 28.49 19.66
CA ILE A 207 -0.32 27.40 20.64
C ILE A 207 -0.32 26.05 19.93
N ASP A 208 -1.28 25.84 19.02
CA ASP A 208 -1.38 24.60 18.24
C ASP A 208 -0.14 24.37 17.36
N ILE A 209 0.37 25.42 16.70
CA ILE A 209 1.58 25.39 15.87
C ILE A 209 2.80 25.02 16.71
N LYS A 210 3.00 25.67 17.86
CA LYS A 210 4.13 25.38 18.76
C LYS A 210 4.13 23.95 19.25
N SER A 211 2.99 23.50 19.76
CA SER A 211 2.83 22.11 20.19
C SER A 211 3.08 21.14 19.03
N CYS A 212 2.65 21.47 17.82
CA CYS A 212 2.95 20.66 16.64
C CYS A 212 4.44 20.67 16.26
N VAL A 213 5.17 21.78 16.41
CA VAL A 213 6.62 21.85 16.19
C VAL A 213 7.37 20.96 17.18
N GLU A 214 7.04 21.04 18.47
CA GLU A 214 7.64 20.19 19.53
C GLU A 214 7.43 18.70 19.23
N ASN A 215 6.19 18.30 18.91
CA ASN A 215 5.88 16.91 18.56
C ASN A 215 6.64 16.44 17.31
N LEU A 216 6.76 17.28 16.28
CA LEU A 216 7.52 16.95 15.06
C LEU A 216 9.02 16.78 15.38
N GLU A 217 9.59 17.64 16.22
CA GLU A 217 10.98 17.57 16.62
C GLU A 217 11.28 16.26 17.39
N GLU A 218 10.40 15.86 18.32
CA GLU A 218 10.47 14.57 19.02
C GLU A 218 10.43 13.40 18.03
N GLN A 219 9.53 13.46 17.04
CA GLN A 219 9.38 12.40 16.05
C GLN A 219 10.60 12.26 15.13
N HIS A 220 11.15 13.37 14.63
CA HIS A 220 12.35 13.34 13.79
C HIS A 220 13.57 12.82 14.57
N LYS A 221 13.75 13.24 15.83
CA LYS A 221 14.81 12.72 16.70
C LYS A 221 14.69 11.22 16.94
N ALA A 222 13.47 10.72 17.17
CA ALA A 222 13.23 9.30 17.40
C ALA A 222 13.53 8.43 16.17
N ASP A 223 13.33 8.97 14.96
CA ASP A 223 13.63 8.26 13.71
C ASP A 223 15.14 8.28 13.35
N GLY A 224 15.98 8.94 14.16
CA GLY A 224 17.40 9.14 13.86
C GLY A 224 17.64 10.10 12.68
N ASP A 225 16.60 10.85 12.29
CA ASP A 225 16.60 11.75 11.15
C ASP A 225 16.99 13.15 11.65
N ASP A 226 18.30 13.46 11.56
CA ASP A 226 18.89 14.69 12.09
C ASP A 226 18.41 15.96 11.35
N PHE A 227 17.66 15.81 10.25
CA PHE A 227 17.17 16.89 9.42
C PHE A 227 15.71 16.70 8.97
N CYS A 228 14.82 17.58 9.44
CA CYS A 228 13.49 17.74 8.84
C CYS A 228 13.65 18.39 7.45
N GLN A 229 13.73 17.59 6.39
CA GLN A 229 13.70 18.12 5.02
C GLN A 229 12.26 18.52 4.65
N ASP A 230 12.11 19.74 4.14
CA ASP A 230 10.84 20.20 3.57
C ASP A 230 10.72 19.73 2.12
N TRP A 231 10.20 18.52 1.92
CA TRP A 231 9.89 17.98 0.59
C TRP A 231 8.81 18.78 -0.16
N THR A 232 8.18 19.80 0.45
CA THR A 232 7.27 20.72 -0.26
C THR A 232 8.00 21.89 -0.92
N VAL A 233 9.27 22.13 -0.56
CA VAL A 233 10.18 23.01 -1.30
C VAL A 233 10.85 22.16 -2.36
N TYR A 234 10.10 21.84 -3.42
CA TYR A 234 10.72 21.41 -4.66
C TYR A 234 11.55 22.58 -5.17
N HIS A 235 12.88 22.48 -5.08
CA HIS A 235 13.76 23.40 -5.78
C HIS A 235 13.51 23.22 -7.29
N GLU A 236 12.83 24.18 -7.93
CA GLU A 236 12.67 24.23 -9.40
C GLU A 236 14.03 24.15 -10.14
N GLU A 237 15.13 24.43 -9.44
CA GLU A 237 16.50 24.39 -9.95
C GLU A 237 17.01 22.98 -10.30
N GLU A 238 16.40 21.90 -9.78
CA GLU A 238 16.87 20.53 -10.07
C GLU A 238 16.41 19.98 -11.43
N TYR A 239 15.54 20.71 -12.17
CA TYR A 239 15.10 20.33 -13.51
C TYR A 239 15.80 21.09 -14.65
N GLN A 240 16.95 21.73 -14.40
CA GLN A 240 17.76 22.32 -15.48
C GLN A 240 18.68 21.34 -16.23
N CYS A 241 18.67 20.06 -15.90
CA CYS A 241 19.42 19.06 -16.65
C CYS A 241 18.57 17.81 -16.84
N PHE A 242 17.95 17.64 -18.02
CA PHE A 242 18.06 16.47 -18.91
C PHE A 242 17.30 16.73 -20.23
#